data_AF-A0A016WQA7-F1
#
_entry.id   AF-A0A016WQA7-F1
#
_cell.length_a   1.000
_cell.length_b   1.000
_cell.length_c   1.000
_cell.angle_alpha   90.00
_cell.angle_beta   90.00
_cell.angle_gamma   90.00
#
_symmetry.space_group_name_H-M   'P 1'
#
loop_
_entity.id
_entity.type
_entity.pdbx_description
1 polymer ?
#
loop_
_entity_poly.entity_id
_entity_poly.type
_entity_poly.pdbx_seq_one_letter_code
_entity_poly.pdbx_strand_id
1 'polypeptide(L)'
;MSLYDMKELPHLVKPVTLILIILQTIFVFSPGYRAFGWFVIMTTIIELIVCVLVFIAMFANITALVEAPMWPMAEMTYSAVFAVFQVINFFYFIVNMFGHFNVFLLFGVFESALLTLVWLFNAFQWWRARSPPPSTTGNQATAAPPPQFAPSYPAGVNPA
;
A
#
# COMPACT_ATOMS: atom_id res chain seq x y z
N MET A 1 17.51 7.97 -7.75
CA MET A 1 16.50 6.91 -7.57
C MET A 1 15.30 7.27 -8.41
N SER A 2 15.09 6.54 -9.50
CA SER A 2 13.96 6.78 -10.39
C SER A 2 12.68 6.18 -9.77
N LEU A 3 11.49 6.63 -10.18
CA LEU A 3 10.21 6.04 -9.77
C LEU A 3 10.11 4.52 -10.03
N TYR A 4 10.95 3.98 -10.91
CA TYR A 4 11.08 2.54 -11.13
C TYR A 4 11.79 1.82 -9.97
N ASP A 5 12.75 2.45 -9.29
CA ASP A 5 13.40 1.90 -8.09
C ASP A 5 12.43 1.86 -6.89
N MET A 6 11.42 2.73 -6.87
CA MET A 6 10.35 2.71 -5.84
C MET A 6 9.38 1.54 -6.04
N LYS A 7 9.35 0.96 -7.24
CA LYS A 7 8.56 -0.23 -7.57
C LYS A 7 9.17 -1.52 -7.02
N GLU A 8 10.45 -1.49 -6.61
CA GLU A 8 11.16 -2.59 -5.93
C GLU A 8 11.18 -2.44 -4.39
N LEU A 9 10.60 -1.35 -3.85
CA LEU A 9 10.33 -1.21 -2.41
C LEU A 9 9.17 -2.05 -1.81
N PRO A 10 8.27 -2.75 -2.53
CA PRO A 10 7.20 -3.51 -1.88
C PRO A 10 7.72 -4.70 -1.07
N HIS A 11 8.98 -5.13 -1.27
CA HIS A 11 9.60 -6.18 -0.48
C HIS A 11 9.89 -5.76 0.97
N LEU A 12 10.14 -4.47 1.24
CA LEU A 12 10.45 -3.98 2.59
C LEU A 12 9.22 -3.44 3.32
N VAL A 13 8.31 -2.77 2.61
CA VAL A 13 7.14 -2.13 3.22
C VAL A 13 6.19 -3.16 3.84
N LYS A 14 6.02 -4.31 3.19
CA LYS A 14 5.13 -5.39 3.64
C LYS A 14 5.54 -6.07 4.95
N PRO A 15 6.81 -6.51 5.13
CA PRO A 15 7.25 -7.03 6.43
C PRO A 15 7.21 -5.95 7.51
N VAL A 16 7.50 -4.68 7.19
CA VAL A 16 7.38 -3.58 8.14
C VAL A 16 5.92 -3.37 8.58
N THR A 17 4.95 -3.38 7.66
CA THR A 17 3.52 -3.32 8.03
C THR A 17 3.11 -4.45 8.95
N LEU A 18 3.58 -5.67 8.68
CA LEU A 18 3.25 -6.82 9.51
C LEU A 18 3.80 -6.68 10.94
N ILE A 19 5.05 -6.22 11.07
CA ILE A 19 5.66 -5.97 12.39
C ILE A 19 4.89 -4.90 13.16
N LEU A 20 4.53 -3.81 12.49
CA LEU A 20 3.75 -2.74 13.12
C LEU A 20 2.40 -3.27 13.60
N ILE A 21 1.65 -4.00 12.77
CA ILE A 21 0.34 -4.55 13.18
C ILE A 21 0.45 -5.56 14.34
N ILE A 22 1.53 -6.34 14.39
CA ILE A 22 1.82 -7.21 15.54
C ILE A 22 2.02 -6.37 16.81
N LEU A 23 2.77 -5.26 16.72
CA LEU A 23 2.93 -4.32 17.83
C LEU A 23 1.59 -3.67 18.22
N GLN A 24 0.75 -3.27 17.25
CA GLN A 24 -0.62 -2.79 17.51
C GLN A 24 -1.42 -3.79 18.30
N THR A 25 -1.34 -5.06 17.92
CA THR A 25 -2.04 -6.15 18.59
C THR A 25 -1.60 -6.23 20.05
N ILE A 26 -0.30 -6.13 20.33
CA ILE A 26 0.18 -6.10 21.73
C ILE A 26 -0.41 -4.91 22.48
N PHE A 27 -0.33 -3.69 21.92
CA PHE A 27 -0.81 -2.48 22.59
C PHE A 27 -2.33 -2.41 22.76
N VAL A 28 -3.10 -3.06 21.88
CA VAL A 28 -4.56 -3.14 21.95
C VAL A 28 -5.02 -4.17 22.99
N PHE A 29 -4.34 -5.31 23.09
CA PHE A 29 -4.79 -6.41 23.94
C PHE A 29 -4.13 -6.43 25.34
N SER A 30 -3.02 -5.71 25.57
CA SER A 30 -2.38 -5.59 26.89
C SER A 30 -3.18 -4.78 27.92
N PRO A 31 -3.83 -3.64 27.58
CA PRO A 31 -4.65 -2.91 28.53
C PRO A 31 -5.96 -3.68 28.75
N GLY A 32 -6.26 -4.10 29.99
CA GLY A 32 -7.50 -4.81 30.34
C GLY A 32 -8.81 -4.02 30.16
N TYR A 33 -8.80 -2.88 29.48
CA TYR A 33 -9.93 -1.99 29.27
C TYR A 33 -10.81 -2.46 28.10
N ARG A 34 -11.63 -3.49 28.34
CA ARG A 34 -12.42 -4.18 27.29
C ARG A 34 -13.69 -3.45 26.85
N ALA A 35 -14.21 -2.51 27.64
CA ALA A 35 -15.56 -1.93 27.39
C ALA A 35 -15.60 -0.87 26.28
N PHE A 36 -14.50 -0.13 26.06
CA PHE A 36 -14.46 0.97 25.08
C PHE A 36 -13.63 0.64 23.82
N GLY A 37 -12.84 -0.44 23.85
CA GLY A 37 -11.91 -0.82 22.80
C GLY A 37 -12.44 -1.78 21.74
N TRP A 38 -13.73 -2.16 21.76
CA TRP A 38 -14.24 -3.22 20.86
C TRP A 38 -14.00 -2.90 19.37
N PHE A 39 -14.18 -1.64 18.96
CA PHE A 39 -13.95 -1.22 17.57
C PHE A 39 -12.46 -1.35 17.20
N VAL A 40 -11.58 -0.84 18.05
CA VAL A 40 -10.13 -0.93 17.85
C VAL A 40 -9.69 -2.39 17.80
N ILE A 41 -10.16 -3.22 18.74
CA ILE A 41 -9.90 -4.67 18.77
C ILE A 41 -10.34 -5.34 17.46
N MET A 42 -11.57 -5.07 16.99
CA MET A 42 -12.10 -5.68 15.77
C MET A 42 -11.33 -5.26 14.53
N THR A 43 -11.04 -3.96 14.38
CA THR A 43 -10.27 -3.45 13.23
C THR A 43 -8.84 -4.01 13.23
N THR A 44 -8.17 -4.06 14.38
CA THR A 44 -6.82 -4.65 14.49
C THR A 44 -6.82 -6.15 14.17
N ILE A 45 -7.82 -6.93 14.60
CA ILE A 45 -7.93 -8.35 14.21
C ILE A 45 -8.09 -8.50 12.70
N ILE A 46 -9.00 -7.72 12.09
CA ILE A 46 -9.25 -7.79 10.65
C ILE A 46 -7.99 -7.42 9.87
N GLU A 47 -7.30 -6.36 10.30
CA GLU A 47 -6.05 -5.90 9.68
C GLU A 47 -4.93 -6.93 9.81
N LEU A 48 -4.77 -7.56 10.98
CA LEU A 48 -3.82 -8.65 11.20
C LEU A 48 -4.10 -9.82 10.24
N ILE A 49 -5.37 -10.25 10.13
CA ILE A 49 -5.75 -11.36 9.24
C ILE A 49 -5.41 -11.01 7.79
N VAL A 50 -5.80 -9.82 7.31
CA VAL A 50 -5.53 -9.41 5.92
C VAL A 50 -4.04 -9.29 5.65
N CYS A 51 -3.26 -8.69 6.55
CA CYS A 51 -1.81 -8.58 6.38
C CYS A 51 -1.11 -9.93 6.40
N VAL A 52 -1.51 -10.86 7.27
CA VAL A 52 -0.97 -12.22 7.29
C VAL A 52 -1.28 -12.95 5.99
N LEU A 53 -2.52 -12.87 5.50
CA LEU A 53 -2.91 -13.51 4.23
C LEU A 53 -2.15 -12.93 3.04
N VAL A 54 -2.01 -11.61 2.96
CA VAL A 54 -1.23 -10.95 1.90
C VAL A 54 0.24 -11.34 1.98
N PHE A 55 0.82 -11.37 3.19
CA PHE A 55 2.21 -11.78 3.38
C PHE A 55 2.46 -13.23 2.98
N ILE A 56 1.57 -14.15 3.39
CA ILE A 56 1.65 -15.57 3.02
C ILE A 56 1.50 -15.74 1.50
N ALA A 57 0.54 -15.07 0.87
CA ALA A 57 0.34 -15.15 -0.57
C ALA A 57 1.57 -14.72 -1.37
N MET A 58 2.29 -13.70 -0.88
CA MET A 58 3.54 -13.24 -1.47
C MET A 58 4.71 -14.19 -1.18
N PHE A 59 4.83 -14.67 0.07
CA PHE A 59 5.89 -15.58 0.45
C PHE A 59 5.80 -16.95 -0.24
N ALA A 60 4.57 -17.47 -0.38
CA ALA A 60 4.29 -18.71 -1.10
C ALA A 60 4.32 -18.55 -2.63
N ASN A 61 4.60 -17.34 -3.14
CA ASN A 61 4.64 -16.99 -4.55
C ASN A 61 3.41 -17.51 -5.32
N ILE A 62 2.22 -17.20 -4.82
CA ILE A 62 0.96 -17.58 -5.49
C ILE A 62 0.78 -16.64 -6.68
N THR A 63 1.48 -16.94 -7.78
CA THR A 63 1.50 -16.14 -9.01
C THR A 63 0.10 -15.88 -9.55
N ALA A 64 -0.81 -16.86 -9.44
CA ALA A 64 -2.21 -16.72 -9.84
C ALA A 64 -2.96 -15.57 -9.14
N LEU A 65 -2.52 -15.18 -7.94
CA LEU A 65 -3.14 -14.10 -7.17
C LEU A 65 -2.35 -12.79 -7.27
N VAL A 66 -1.02 -12.86 -7.20
CA VAL A 66 -0.14 -11.67 -7.17
C VAL A 66 0.07 -11.06 -8.57
N GLU A 67 0.03 -11.87 -9.62
CA GLU A 67 0.16 -11.39 -11.01
C GLU A 67 -1.20 -11.06 -11.64
N ALA A 68 -2.29 -11.30 -10.91
CA ALA A 68 -3.62 -10.99 -11.39
C ALA A 68 -3.77 -9.47 -11.65
N PRO A 69 -4.42 -9.06 -12.77
CA PRO A 69 -4.58 -7.65 -13.11
C PRO A 69 -5.40 -6.86 -12.07
N MET A 70 -6.18 -7.56 -11.23
CA MET A 70 -6.94 -6.97 -10.12
C MET A 70 -6.13 -6.78 -8.84
N TRP A 71 -4.94 -7.36 -8.72
CA TRP A 71 -4.12 -7.30 -7.50
C TRP A 71 -3.78 -5.85 -7.09
N PRO A 72 -3.31 -4.96 -7.99
CA PRO A 72 -3.12 -3.54 -7.68
C PRO A 72 -4.38 -2.80 -7.22
N MET A 73 -5.56 -3.22 -7.70
CA MET A 73 -6.84 -2.65 -7.27
C MET A 73 -7.17 -3.07 -5.84
N ALA A 74 -6.97 -4.34 -5.53
CA ALA A 74 -7.15 -4.87 -4.18
C ALA A 74 -6.18 -4.19 -3.20
N GLU A 75 -4.89 -4.07 -3.54
CA GLU A 75 -3.87 -3.45 -2.68
C GLU A 75 -4.20 -2.00 -2.31
N MET A 76 -4.62 -1.21 -3.30
CA MET A 76 -5.05 0.17 -3.05
C MET A 76 -6.30 0.22 -2.16
N THR A 77 -7.26 -0.67 -2.39
CA THR A 77 -8.56 -0.65 -1.71
C THR A 77 -8.40 -0.96 -0.23
N TYR A 78 -7.76 -2.09 0.12
CA TYR A 78 -7.59 -2.42 1.53
C TYR A 78 -6.67 -1.42 2.24
N SER A 79 -5.66 -0.88 1.56
CA SER A 79 -4.77 0.14 2.14
C SER A 79 -5.52 1.43 2.49
N ALA A 80 -6.42 1.89 1.61
CA ALA A 80 -7.24 3.06 1.89
C ALA A 80 -8.21 2.84 3.06
N VAL A 81 -8.85 1.65 3.11
CA VAL A 81 -9.74 1.28 4.21
C VAL A 81 -8.99 1.22 5.54
N PHE A 82 -7.83 0.58 5.58
CA PHE A 82 -7.03 0.50 6.80
C PHE A 82 -6.44 1.83 7.23
N ALA A 83 -6.09 2.73 6.29
CA ALA A 83 -5.72 4.10 6.66
C ALA A 83 -6.87 4.81 7.42
N VAL A 84 -8.12 4.65 6.97
CA VAL A 84 -9.28 5.22 7.68
C VAL A 84 -9.47 4.58 9.06
N PHE A 85 -9.35 3.25 9.16
CA PHE A 85 -9.45 2.57 10.46
C PHE A 85 -8.36 3.03 11.43
N GLN A 86 -7.15 3.24 10.94
CA GLN A 86 -6.05 3.71 11.77
C GLN A 86 -6.22 5.15 12.25
N VAL A 87 -6.78 6.04 11.42
CA VAL A 87 -7.17 7.39 11.85
C VAL A 87 -8.24 7.32 12.95
N ILE A 88 -9.24 6.43 12.81
CA ILE A 88 -10.26 6.26 13.84
C ILE A 88 -9.61 5.71 15.12
N ASN A 89 -8.76 4.69 15.02
CA ASN A 89 -8.05 4.09 16.16
C ASN A 89 -7.18 5.13 16.88
N PHE A 90 -6.50 6.01 16.15
CA PHE A 90 -5.74 7.12 16.71
C PHE A 90 -6.60 8.01 17.62
N PHE A 91 -7.78 8.42 17.16
CA PHE A 91 -8.69 9.21 17.99
C PHE A 91 -9.22 8.42 19.20
N TYR A 92 -9.53 7.13 19.02
CA TYR A 92 -9.92 6.27 20.15
C TYR A 92 -8.83 6.19 21.22
N PHE A 93 -7.57 6.00 20.84
CA PHE A 93 -6.46 5.96 21.78
C PHE A 93 -6.23 7.31 22.46
N ILE A 94 -6.32 8.43 21.72
CA ILE A 94 -6.19 9.77 22.30
C ILE A 94 -7.28 10.03 23.33
N VAL A 95 -8.55 9.80 22.98
CA VAL A 95 -9.68 10.02 23.91
C VAL A 95 -9.51 9.15 25.15
N ASN A 96 -9.10 7.90 24.99
CA ASN A 96 -8.89 7.00 26.12
C ASN A 96 -7.67 7.37 26.97
N MET A 97 -6.63 7.96 26.37
CA MET A 97 -5.45 8.45 27.09
C MET A 97 -5.80 9.58 28.08
N PHE A 98 -6.78 10.42 27.75
CA PHE A 98 -7.28 11.45 28.67
C PHE A 98 -8.12 10.90 29.82
N GLY A 99 -8.82 9.78 29.63
CA GLY A 99 -9.63 9.13 30.66
C GLY A 99 -8.84 8.19 31.59
N HIS A 100 -7.84 7.49 31.04
CA HIS A 100 -7.09 6.45 31.75
C HIS A 100 -5.63 6.44 31.28
N PHE A 101 -4.85 7.46 31.66
CA PHE A 101 -3.46 7.61 31.22
C PHE A 101 -2.66 6.32 31.45
N ASN A 102 -2.20 5.73 30.35
CA ASN A 102 -1.50 4.45 30.33
C ASN A 102 -0.45 4.48 29.20
N VAL A 103 0.76 4.02 29.51
CA VAL A 103 1.88 3.94 28.55
C VAL A 103 1.51 3.10 27.32
N PHE A 104 0.71 2.04 27.47
CA PHE A 104 0.24 1.24 26.34
C PHE A 104 -0.69 2.02 25.40
N LEU A 105 -1.52 2.94 25.93
CA LEU A 105 -2.35 3.81 25.10
C LEU A 105 -1.50 4.83 24.37
N LEU A 106 -0.47 5.38 25.01
CA LEU A 106 0.48 6.29 24.37
C LEU A 106 1.18 5.60 23.18
N PHE A 107 1.65 4.36 23.37
CA PHE A 107 2.22 3.59 22.27
C PHE A 107 1.20 3.30 21.17
N GLY A 108 -0.05 2.96 21.52
CA GLY A 108 -1.14 2.80 20.55
C GLY A 108 -1.42 4.07 19.73
N VAL A 109 -1.34 5.27 20.33
CA VAL A 109 -1.47 6.54 19.60
C VAL A 109 -0.34 6.69 18.57
N PHE A 110 0.91 6.52 18.98
CA PHE A 110 2.05 6.66 18.06
C PHE A 110 2.00 5.64 16.93
N GLU A 111 1.62 4.42 17.26
CA GLU A 111 1.70 3.31 16.34
C GLU A 111 0.53 3.31 15.35
N SER A 112 -0.68 3.69 15.77
CA SER A 112 -1.78 3.99 14.83
C SER A 112 -1.47 5.15 13.88
N ALA A 113 -0.76 6.18 14.34
CA ALA A 113 -0.29 7.26 13.47
C ALA A 113 0.74 6.76 12.43
N LEU A 114 1.69 5.92 12.85
CA LEU A 114 2.67 5.31 11.95
C LEU A 114 2.00 4.39 10.93
N LEU A 115 1.09 3.51 11.37
CA LEU A 115 0.32 2.64 10.47
C LEU A 115 -0.50 3.45 9.48
N THR A 116 -1.14 4.54 9.91
CA THR A 116 -1.84 5.46 9.01
C THR A 116 -0.92 5.96 7.89
N LEU A 117 0.29 6.43 8.25
CA LEU A 117 1.26 6.90 7.26
C LEU A 117 1.70 5.81 6.30
N VAL A 118 1.94 4.59 6.79
CA VAL A 118 2.37 3.47 5.95
C VAL A 118 1.26 3.05 4.99
N TRP A 119 0.01 2.98 5.46
CA TRP A 119 -1.14 2.67 4.62
C TRP A 119 -1.40 3.75 3.58
N LEU A 120 -1.29 5.02 3.97
CA LEU A 120 -1.45 6.15 3.07
C LEU A 120 -0.33 6.19 2.02
N PHE A 121 0.91 5.89 2.42
CA PHE A 121 2.03 5.76 1.49
C PHE A 121 1.78 4.63 0.48
N ASN A 122 1.30 3.47 0.94
CA ASN A 122 0.99 2.34 0.06
C ASN A 122 -0.15 2.69 -0.93
N ALA A 123 -1.23 3.30 -0.44
CA ALA A 123 -2.32 3.78 -1.29
C ALA A 123 -1.83 4.83 -2.31
N PHE A 124 -0.97 5.75 -1.88
CA PHE A 124 -0.42 6.81 -2.72
C PHE A 124 0.50 6.26 -3.83
N GLN A 125 1.32 5.25 -3.53
CA GLN A 125 2.15 4.59 -4.55
C GLN A 125 1.29 4.03 -5.68
N TRP A 126 0.19 3.34 -5.33
CA TRP A 126 -0.72 2.76 -6.29
C TRP A 126 -1.56 3.79 -7.04
N TRP A 127 -1.98 4.87 -6.37
CA TRP A 127 -2.66 5.98 -7.03
C TRP A 127 -1.75 6.64 -8.08
N ARG A 128 -0.48 6.92 -7.73
CA ARG A 128 0.50 7.46 -8.68
C ARG A 128 0.82 6.51 -9.83
N ALA A 129 0.83 5.20 -9.59
CA ALA A 129 1.05 4.21 -10.64
C ALA A 129 -0.07 4.19 -11.69
N ARG A 130 -1.28 4.67 -11.35
CA ARG A 130 -2.42 4.76 -12.27
C ARG A 130 -2.54 6.11 -12.96
N SER A 131 -2.06 7.17 -12.34
CA SER A 131 -1.96 8.48 -12.99
C SER A 131 -0.89 8.39 -14.08
N PRO A 132 -1.24 8.43 -15.37
CA PRO A 132 -0.23 8.55 -16.40
C PRO A 132 0.61 9.78 -16.08
N PRO A 133 1.94 9.77 -16.25
CA PRO A 133 2.67 11.04 -16.28
C PRO A 133 1.95 11.95 -17.26
N PRO A 134 1.80 13.26 -16.97
CA PRO A 134 1.25 14.17 -17.96
C PRO A 134 2.02 13.92 -19.24
N SER A 135 1.30 13.53 -20.30
CA SER A 135 1.90 13.40 -21.60
C SER A 135 2.53 14.75 -21.88
N THR A 136 3.84 14.86 -21.73
CA THR A 136 4.55 15.91 -22.43
C THR A 136 4.22 15.63 -23.87
N THR A 137 3.31 16.41 -24.42
CA THR A 137 3.17 16.67 -25.85
C THR A 137 4.46 17.34 -26.33
N GLY A 138 5.59 16.68 -26.12
CA GLY A 138 6.75 16.82 -26.98
C GLY A 138 6.42 15.95 -28.18
N ASN A 139 6.46 16.56 -29.37
CA ASN A 139 6.33 15.91 -30.67
C ASN A 139 7.32 14.73 -30.84
N GLN A 140 7.10 13.61 -30.17
CA GLN A 140 7.67 12.35 -30.59
C GLN A 140 6.75 11.81 -31.65
N ALA A 141 7.16 12.04 -32.91
CA ALA A 141 6.61 11.36 -34.06
C ALA A 141 6.51 9.87 -33.74
N THR A 142 5.27 9.39 -33.66
CA THR A 142 4.96 7.98 -33.45
C THR A 142 5.53 7.23 -34.65
N ALA A 143 6.68 6.60 -34.48
CA ALA A 143 7.17 5.66 -35.48
C ALA A 143 6.14 4.52 -35.52
N ALA A 144 5.36 4.49 -36.61
CA ALA A 144 4.42 3.40 -36.87
C ALA A 144 5.17 2.06 -36.78
N PRO A 145 4.49 0.97 -36.39
CA PRO A 145 5.10 -0.36 -36.40
C PRO A 145 5.67 -0.62 -37.80
N PRO A 146 6.90 -1.15 -37.91
CA PRO A 146 7.52 -1.35 -39.22
C PRO A 146 6.62 -2.27 -40.07
N PRO A 147 6.31 -1.91 -41.32
CA PRO A 147 5.52 -2.76 -42.20
C PRO A 147 6.23 -4.11 -42.38
N GLN A 148 5.43 -5.19 -42.37
CA GLN A 148 5.88 -6.59 -42.37
C GLN A 148 6.47 -7.06 -43.71
N PHE A 149 6.89 -6.12 -44.57
CA PHE A 149 7.55 -6.36 -45.83
C PHE A 149 8.85 -5.56 -45.87
N ALA A 150 9.97 -6.25 -46.11
CA ALA A 150 11.28 -5.64 -46.22
C ALA A 150 11.26 -4.52 -47.31
N PRO A 151 11.62 -3.27 -46.97
CA PRO A 151 11.73 -2.22 -47.97
C PRO A 151 12.86 -2.56 -48.96
N SER A 152 12.55 -2.67 -50.24
CA SER A 152 13.48 -2.99 -51.33
C SER A 152 14.37 -1.82 -51.77
N TYR A 153 14.48 -0.76 -50.96
CA TYR A 153 15.28 0.42 -51.28
C TYR A 153 16.38 0.64 -50.25
N PRO A 154 17.65 0.82 -50.68
CA PRO A 154 18.74 1.14 -49.77
C PRO A 154 18.47 2.44 -49.01
N ALA A 155 18.86 2.48 -47.74
CA ALA A 155 18.73 3.66 -46.90
C ALA A 155 19.45 4.87 -47.54
N GLY A 156 18.70 5.96 -47.77
CA GLY A 156 19.25 7.23 -48.26
C GLY A 156 18.59 7.80 -49.52
N VAL A 157 17.59 7.14 -50.12
CA VAL A 157 16.90 7.67 -51.30
C VAL A 157 15.48 8.10 -50.93
N ASN A 158 15.23 9.41 -50.96
CA ASN A 158 13.88 9.97 -50.81
C ASN A 158 13.23 10.03 -52.21
N PRO A 159 12.12 9.33 -52.48
CA PRO A 159 11.39 9.53 -53.72
C PRO A 159 10.68 10.90 -53.64
N ALA A 160 10.89 11.71 -54.69
CA ALA A 160 10.23 13.00 -54.89
C ALA A 160 8.71 12.84 -55.08
#